data_AF-A0A142WZH7-F1
#
_entry.id   AF-A0A142WZH7-F1
#
_cell.length_a   1.000
_cell.length_b   1.000
_cell.length_c   1.000
_cell.angle_alpha   90.00
_cell.angle_beta   90.00
_cell.angle_gamma   90.00
#
_symmetry.space_group_name_H-M   'P 1'
#
loop_
_entity.id
_entity.type
_entity.pdbx_description
1 polymer ?
#
loop_
_entity_poly.entity_id
_entity_poly.type
_entity_poly.pdbx_seq_one_letter_code
_entity_poly.pdbx_strand_id
1 'polypeptide(L)'
;MNNPAERHDVDRRCKVVLKGGLLSIPLEAFATLRTVARDLELTAGELPPSLRHGARELAAVGLLADGDGAFHITDLGRRVADAVPMGQSEDVVMFDVRQFGL
;
A
#
# COMPACT_ATOMS: atom_id res chain seq x y z
N MET A 1 -17.55 -19.11 -8.32
CA MET A 1 -16.36 -19.81 -7.81
C MET A 1 -15.16 -18.99 -8.24
N ASN A 2 -14.34 -18.49 -7.32
CA ASN A 2 -13.18 -17.66 -7.69
C ASN A 2 -12.09 -18.55 -8.26
N ASN A 3 -11.63 -18.24 -9.47
CA ASN A 3 -10.68 -19.06 -10.20
C ASN A 3 -9.31 -19.00 -9.49
N PRO A 4 -8.57 -20.11 -9.31
CA PRO A 4 -7.25 -20.09 -8.67
C PRO A 4 -6.24 -19.19 -9.41
N ALA A 5 -6.36 -19.09 -10.74
CA ALA A 5 -5.56 -18.19 -11.56
C ALA A 5 -5.87 -16.70 -11.28
N GLU A 6 -7.15 -16.36 -11.07
CA GLU A 6 -7.56 -15.00 -10.70
C GLU A 6 -7.05 -14.61 -9.32
N ARG A 7 -7.06 -15.53 -8.36
CA ARG A 7 -6.48 -15.30 -7.02
C ARG A 7 -4.97 -15.03 -7.10
N HIS A 8 -4.23 -15.80 -7.89
CA HIS A 8 -2.79 -15.60 -8.05
C HIS A 8 -2.43 -14.30 -8.76
N ASP A 9 -3.23 -13.87 -9.74
CA ASP A 9 -3.06 -12.58 -10.39
C ASP A 9 -3.32 -11.42 -9.42
N VAL A 10 -4.34 -11.52 -8.57
CA VAL A 10 -4.63 -10.51 -7.54
C VAL A 10 -3.51 -10.43 -6.50
N ASP A 11 -3.04 -11.56 -5.97
CA ASP A 11 -1.93 -11.59 -5.00
C ASP A 11 -0.63 -11.01 -5.58
N ARG A 12 -0.36 -11.25 -6.88
CA ARG A 12 0.82 -10.66 -7.56
C ARG A 12 0.67 -9.15 -7.78
N ARG A 13 -0.53 -8.71 -8.14
CA ARG A 13 -0.83 -7.29 -8.40
C ARG A 13 -0.90 -6.46 -7.14
N CYS A 14 -1.13 -7.06 -5.97
CA CYS A 14 -1.28 -6.33 -4.71
C CYS A 14 -0.03 -6.34 -3.81
N LYS A 15 1.01 -7.09 -4.16
CA LYS A 15 2.22 -7.22 -3.32
C LYS A 15 3.04 -5.93 -3.30
N VAL A 16 3.24 -5.38 -2.10
CA VAL A 16 4.21 -4.30 -1.88
C VAL A 16 5.60 -4.91 -1.73
N VAL A 17 6.56 -4.43 -2.51
CA VAL A 17 7.91 -5.00 -2.56
C VAL A 17 8.95 -3.96 -2.17
N LEU A 18 9.73 -4.27 -1.15
CA LEU A 18 10.95 -3.55 -0.80
C LEU A 18 12.17 -4.38 -1.25
N LYS A 19 12.88 -3.94 -2.28
CA LYS A 19 14.07 -4.66 -2.80
C LYS A 19 15.10 -3.70 -3.37
N GLY A 20 16.36 -3.85 -2.93
CA GLY A 20 17.51 -3.15 -3.55
C GLY A 20 17.42 -1.62 -3.51
N GLY A 21 16.81 -1.05 -2.47
CA GLY A 21 16.59 0.39 -2.33
C GLY A 21 15.35 0.92 -3.06
N LEU A 22 14.55 0.05 -3.67
CA LEU A 22 13.30 0.40 -4.34
C LEU A 22 12.09 -0.12 -3.55
N LEU A 23 11.12 0.75 -3.36
CA LEU A 23 9.79 0.42 -2.86
C LEU A 23 8.82 0.46 -4.04
N SER A 24 8.32 -0.70 -4.45
CA SER A 24 7.29 -0.85 -5.48
C SER A 24 5.95 -1.06 -4.80
N ILE A 25 5.01 -0.15 -5.04
CA ILE A 25 3.65 -0.20 -4.50
C ILE A 25 2.68 -0.30 -5.68
N PRO A 26 1.80 -1.31 -5.71
CA PRO A 26 0.71 -1.35 -6.67
C PRO A 26 -0.16 -0.10 -6.64
N LEU A 27 -0.69 0.32 -7.80
CA LEU A 27 -1.51 1.54 -7.87
C LEU A 27 -2.73 1.49 -6.96
N GLU A 28 -3.38 0.33 -6.81
CA GLU A 28 -4.52 0.15 -5.91
C GLU A 28 -4.12 0.28 -4.42
N ALA A 29 -3.00 -0.34 -4.04
CA ALA A 29 -2.44 -0.19 -2.70
C ALA A 29 -2.01 1.27 -2.46
N PHE A 30 -1.41 1.93 -3.45
CA PHE A 30 -1.03 3.32 -3.33
C PHE A 30 -2.24 4.26 -3.20
N ALA A 31 -3.32 4.00 -3.93
CA ALA A 31 -4.59 4.71 -3.74
C ALA A 31 -5.12 4.53 -2.31
N THR A 32 -5.08 3.30 -1.78
CA THR A 32 -5.43 3.00 -0.38
C THR A 32 -4.58 3.82 0.59
N LEU A 33 -3.26 3.85 0.40
CA LEU A 33 -2.34 4.62 1.22
C LEU A 33 -2.70 6.12 1.21
N ARG A 34 -3.01 6.70 0.03
CA ARG A 34 -3.40 8.10 -0.09
C ARG A 34 -4.76 8.41 0.53
N THR A 35 -5.70 7.47 0.47
CA THR A 35 -7.00 7.62 1.13
C THR A 35 -6.83 7.65 2.65
N VAL A 36 -6.11 6.68 3.22
CA VAL A 36 -5.79 6.66 4.67
C VAL A 36 -4.87 7.82 5.08
N ALA A 37 -4.09 8.38 4.15
CA ALA A 37 -3.29 9.59 4.42
C ALA A 37 -4.17 10.84 4.63
N ARG A 38 -5.28 10.92 3.89
CA ARG A 38 -6.24 12.04 3.93
C ARG A 38 -7.20 11.90 5.09
N ASP A 39 -7.74 10.70 5.29
CA ASP A 39 -8.64 10.37 6.37
C ASP A 39 -7.81 9.75 7.49
N LEU A 40 -7.54 10.52 8.56
CA LEU A 40 -6.60 10.20 9.64
C LEU A 40 -6.74 8.79 10.24
N GLU A 41 -7.92 8.18 10.09
CA GLU A 41 -8.24 6.85 10.58
C GLU A 41 -9.35 6.22 9.71
N LEU A 42 -9.15 4.98 9.28
CA LEU A 42 -10.16 4.19 8.59
C LEU A 42 -10.27 2.81 9.25
N THR A 43 -11.47 2.45 9.68
CA THR A 43 -11.70 1.10 10.19
C THR A 43 -11.65 0.09 9.05
N ALA A 44 -11.21 -1.14 9.33
CA ALA A 44 -11.17 -2.22 8.34
C ALA A 44 -12.57 -2.53 7.75
N GLY A 45 -13.64 -2.23 8.50
CA GLY A 45 -15.02 -2.36 8.05
C GLY A 45 -15.41 -1.32 7.00
N GLU A 46 -14.89 -0.11 7.11
CA GLU A 46 -15.14 1.01 6.18
C GLU A 46 -14.36 0.87 4.88
N LEU A 47 -13.23 0.17 4.90
CA LEU A 47 -12.49 -0.13 3.68
C LEU A 47 -13.26 -1.11 2.78
N PRO A 48 -13.45 -0.77 1.48
CA PRO A 48 -13.95 -1.70 0.48
C PRO A 48 -13.16 -3.03 0.50
N PRO A 49 -13.81 -4.19 0.30
CA PRO A 49 -13.14 -5.49 0.35
C PRO A 49 -11.90 -5.60 -0.54
N SER A 50 -11.87 -4.92 -1.70
CA SER A 50 -10.72 -4.91 -2.61
C SER A 50 -9.50 -4.20 -2.01
N LEU A 51 -9.71 -3.12 -1.25
CA LEU A 51 -8.64 -2.30 -0.66
C LEU A 51 -8.08 -2.90 0.64
N ARG A 52 -8.80 -3.82 1.29
CA ARG A 52 -8.35 -4.45 2.56
C ARG A 52 -7.06 -5.24 2.40
N HIS A 53 -6.86 -5.90 1.26
CA HIS A 53 -5.62 -6.63 1.00
C HIS A 53 -4.45 -5.65 0.85
N GLY A 54 -4.63 -4.56 0.09
CA GLY A 54 -3.64 -3.49 -0.03
C GLY A 54 -3.30 -2.85 1.32
N ALA A 55 -4.29 -2.57 2.17
CA ALA A 55 -4.05 -2.02 3.51
C ALA A 55 -3.18 -2.94 4.39
N ARG A 56 -3.40 -4.25 4.33
CA ARG A 56 -2.58 -5.24 5.05
C ARG A 56 -1.16 -5.33 4.50
N GLU A 57 -0.99 -5.29 3.18
CA GLU A 57 0.34 -5.28 2.55
C GLU A 57 1.12 -4.02 2.93
N LEU A 58 0.46 -2.86 2.93
CA LEU A 58 1.04 -1.60 3.40
C LEU A 58 1.40 -1.64 4.89
N ALA A 59 0.59 -2.32 5.72
CA ALA A 59 0.90 -2.53 7.12
C ALA A 59 2.12 -3.45 7.32
N ALA A 60 2.22 -4.52 6.52
CA ALA A 60 3.35 -5.45 6.57
C ALA A 60 4.70 -4.80 6.25
N VAL A 61 4.70 -3.71 5.46
CA VAL A 61 5.91 -2.91 5.16
C VAL A 61 6.03 -1.64 6.00
N GLY A 62 5.16 -1.46 7.01
CA GLY A 62 5.22 -0.35 7.96
C GLY A 62 4.75 1.01 7.43
N LEU A 63 4.06 1.04 6.29
CA LEU A 63 3.44 2.27 5.75
C LEU A 63 2.10 2.57 6.43
N LEU A 64 1.38 1.53 6.84
CA LEU A 64 0.24 1.63 7.73
C LEU A 64 0.55 0.91 9.05
N ALA A 65 -0.16 1.27 10.11
CA ALA A 65 -0.29 0.47 11.32
C ALA A 65 -1.67 -0.19 11.30
N ASP A 66 -1.73 -1.47 11.66
CA ASP A 66 -2.97 -2.23 11.86
C ASP A 66 -3.16 -2.43 13.37
N GLY A 67 -4.18 -1.79 13.95
CA GLY A 67 -4.44 -1.80 15.40
C GLY A 67 -5.92 -1.58 15.68
N ASP A 68 -6.47 -2.31 16.67
CA ASP A 68 -7.87 -2.18 17.11
C ASP A 68 -8.93 -2.29 15.99
N GLY A 69 -8.59 -3.00 14.89
CA GLY A 69 -9.46 -3.16 13.73
C GLY A 69 -9.51 -1.95 12.80
N ALA A 70 -8.59 -1.00 12.96
CA ALA A 70 -8.41 0.17 12.10
C ALA A 70 -7.00 0.24 11.51
N PHE A 71 -6.91 0.92 10.37
CA PHE A 71 -5.65 1.25 9.74
C PHE A 71 -5.32 2.72 9.97
N HIS A 72 -4.13 2.98 10.49
CA HIS A 72 -3.60 4.31 10.70
C HIS A 72 -2.37 4.52 9.82
N ILE A 73 -2.22 5.71 9.25
CA ILE A 73 -1.01 6.02 8.50
C ILE A 73 0.18 6.27 9.43
N THR A 74 1.33 5.66 9.13
CA THR A 74 2.58 5.92 9.85
C THR A 74 3.27 7.16 9.33
N ASP A 75 4.27 7.67 10.06
CA ASP A 75 5.11 8.78 9.57
C ASP A 75 5.84 8.43 8.26
N LEU A 76 6.24 7.15 8.12
CA LEU A 76 6.81 6.66 6.87
C LEU A 76 5.75 6.63 5.77
N GLY A 77 4.57 6.08 6.04
CA GLY A 77 3.44 6.05 5.12
C GLY A 77 3.06 7.44 4.62
N ARG A 78 3.02 8.43 5.52
CA ARG A 78 2.73 9.83 5.18
C ARG A 78 3.74 10.38 4.18
N ARG A 79 5.03 10.21 4.47
CA ARG A 79 6.12 10.66 3.58
C ARG A 79 6.05 10.00 2.21
N VAL A 80 5.71 8.71 2.14
CA VAL A 80 5.53 7.98 0.87
C VAL A 80 4.28 8.47 0.13
N ALA A 81 3.16 8.72 0.82
CA ALA A 81 1.92 9.19 0.23
C ALA A 81 2.04 10.59 -0.41
N ASP A 82 2.91 11.43 0.17
CA ASP A 82 3.19 12.80 -0.30
C ASP A 82 4.34 12.86 -1.32
N ALA A 83 5.08 11.76 -1.50
CA ALA A 83 6.21 11.72 -2.40
C ALA A 83 5.79 11.67 -3.88
N VAL A 84 6.65 12.25 -4.74
CA VAL A 84 6.54 12.06 -6.19
C VAL A 84 7.20 10.72 -6.54
N PRO A 85 6.50 9.78 -7.20
CA PRO A 85 7.09 8.52 -7.64
C PRO A 85 8.27 8.78 -8.58
N MET A 86 9.36 8.01 -8.44
CA MET A 86 10.49 8.09 -9.37
C MET A 86 10.20 7.39 -10.70
N GLY A 87 9.16 6.54 -10.72
CA GLY A 87 8.65 5.88 -11.91
C GLY A 87 7.26 5.32 -11.66
N GLN A 88 6.48 5.22 -12.73
CA GLN A 88 5.15 4.63 -12.75
C GLN A 88 5.04 3.73 -13.99
N SER A 89 4.47 2.54 -13.82
CA SER A 89 3.98 1.70 -14.91
C SER A 89 2.45 1.63 -14.86
N GLU A 90 1.84 0.83 -15.74
CA GLU A 90 0.39 0.62 -15.75
C GLU A 90 -0.16 0.06 -14.43
N ASP A 91 0.67 -0.64 -13.64
CA ASP A 91 0.21 -1.36 -12.44
C ASP A 91 0.89 -0.93 -11.14
N VAL A 92 2.08 -0.31 -11.19
CA VAL A 92 2.87 0.01 -10.00
C VAL A 92 3.45 1.42 -10.01
N VAL A 93 3.56 2.03 -8.84
CA VAL A 93 4.42 3.18 -8.57
C VAL A 93 5.66 2.74 -7.83
N MET A 94 6.78 3.39 -8.13
CA MET A 94 8.08 3.08 -7.55
C MET A 94 8.65 4.29 -6.83
N PHE A 95 9.25 4.05 -5.68
CA PHE A 95 9.90 5.06 -4.86
C PHE A 95 11.31 4.62 -4.48
N ASP A 96 12.22 5.59 -4.43
CA ASP A 96 13.56 5.38 -3.89
C ASP A 96 13.49 5.51 -2.36
N VAL A 97 13.80 4.43 -1.65
CA VAL A 97 13.61 4.38 -0.19
C VAL A 97 14.59 5.25 0.59
N ARG A 98 15.71 5.61 -0.04
CA ARG A 98 16.69 6.54 0.54
C ARG A 98 16.10 7.92 0.77
N GLN A 99 15.08 8.31 -0.01
CA GLN A 99 14.34 9.57 0.19
C GLN A 99 13.57 9.59 1.52
N PHE A 100 13.35 8.43 2.14
CA PHE A 100 12.59 8.28 3.39
C PHE A 100 13.47 7.90 4.59
N GLY A 101 14.79 7.76 4.40
CA GLY A 101 15.73 7.36 5.45
C GLY A 101 15.68 5.87 5.81
N LEU A 102 15.34 5.02 4.83
CA LEU A 102 15.34 3.56 4.93
C LEU A 102 16.59 2.93 4.29
#